data_AF-A0A6A6ITZ4-F1
#
_entry.id   AF-A0A6A6ITZ4-F1
#
_cell.length_a   1.000
_cell.length_b   1.000
_cell.length_c   1.000
_cell.angle_alpha   90.00
_cell.angle_beta   90.00
_cell.angle_gamma   90.00
#
_symmetry.space_group_name_H-M   'P 1'
#
loop_
_entity.id
_entity.type
_entity.pdbx_description
1 polymer ?
#
loop_
_entity_poly.entity_id
_entity_poly.type
_entity_poly.pdbx_seq_one_letter_code
_entity_poly.pdbx_strand_id
1 'polypeptide(L)'
;MACSRKLPNEILLDIFERLQDSPTILLNAMKCCRRWHRLASAVLYTNVSIDSKLRKDSTGARFAKQVTQCDLVQSFSLQITQVHLMGFNIFSTDAFDRLTELCDVLARMKNLRTFALSFEEPDGQGFSAPGFAIVSILNSLPKGVVNLNLDCDRISRTDLGQPHSCHALSALIPRLRSLRLRTSLLCSGLLASIFPQATLDHERDTLPKAPTSPCATSSLEYVLIHLTTYPEPERGPHTALCFSGDKTLHGSRLASMLGNLYEMGAFPRLRQFAVIGRVDATPSPRNDTWNVFKARVLTKDFVRTTTLPWCARGGSSSLYMIRDQDGDWFGSSKEISRALEGPLAWTHAGIKAPQAPQADYNSCWKLDHSQLIARESVIEKFGVSFRLWKHEHATGLRLLDPRTATGFADTAAMTQLLPPGWVWVPEGPWNWTIEPEPMETAL
;
A
#
# COMPACT_ATOMS: atom_id res chain seq x y z
N MET A 1 34.06 28.81 -30.17
CA MET A 1 33.70 28.15 -28.90
C MET A 1 32.56 28.92 -28.24
N ALA A 2 31.36 28.37 -28.17
CA ALA A 2 30.25 29.00 -27.46
C ALA A 2 30.51 28.96 -25.94
N CYS A 3 30.41 30.10 -25.27
CA CYS A 3 30.73 30.22 -23.85
C CYS A 3 29.57 29.71 -22.98
N SER A 4 29.65 28.46 -22.53
CA SER A 4 28.68 27.83 -21.62
C SER A 4 28.51 28.58 -20.29
N ARG A 5 29.44 29.49 -19.94
CA ARG A 5 29.35 30.33 -18.74
C ARG A 5 28.21 31.36 -18.77
N LYS A 6 27.69 31.69 -19.96
CA LYS A 6 26.61 32.67 -20.14
C LYS A 6 25.21 32.10 -19.97
N LEU A 7 25.05 30.78 -19.82
CA LEU A 7 23.73 30.19 -19.58
C LEU A 7 23.18 30.64 -18.22
N PRO A 8 21.91 31.07 -18.10
CA PRO A 8 21.23 31.32 -16.83
C PRO A 8 21.19 30.08 -15.93
N ASN A 9 20.99 30.26 -14.62
CA ASN A 9 20.96 29.12 -13.69
C ASN A 9 19.76 28.21 -13.94
N GLU A 10 18.65 28.79 -14.36
CA GLU A 10 17.36 28.15 -14.62
C GLU A 10 17.51 27.16 -15.78
N ILE A 11 18.22 27.55 -16.84
CA ILE A 11 18.51 26.68 -17.99
C ILE A 11 19.44 25.54 -17.58
N LEU A 12 20.45 25.81 -16.74
CA LEU A 12 21.33 24.75 -16.23
C LEU A 12 20.59 23.76 -15.33
N LEU A 13 19.67 24.25 -14.48
CA LEU A 13 18.82 23.39 -13.65
C LEU A 13 17.92 22.51 -14.50
N ASP A 14 17.22 23.05 -15.51
CA ASP A 14 16.40 22.26 -16.45
C ASP A 14 17.25 21.18 -17.16
N ILE A 15 18.48 21.52 -17.58
CA ILE A 15 19.41 20.54 -18.15
C ILE A 15 19.76 19.45 -17.11
N PHE A 16 20.08 19.82 -15.87
CA PHE A 16 20.46 18.85 -14.84
C PHE A 16 19.30 17.98 -14.38
N GLU A 17 18.08 18.51 -14.31
CA GLU A 17 16.85 17.77 -14.02
C GLU A 17 16.60 16.69 -15.08
N ARG A 18 16.80 16.99 -16.36
CA ARG A 18 16.72 16.00 -17.45
C ARG A 18 17.82 14.95 -17.41
N LEU A 19 18.91 15.20 -16.67
CA LEU A 19 20.00 14.26 -16.47
C LEU A 19 19.84 13.42 -15.19
N GLN A 20 18.75 13.58 -14.44
CA GLN A 20 18.54 12.86 -13.17
C GLN A 20 18.50 11.34 -13.36
N ASP A 21 18.00 10.86 -14.51
CA ASP A 21 17.97 9.44 -14.87
C ASP A 21 19.36 8.90 -15.26
N SER A 22 20.38 9.76 -15.38
CA SER A 22 21.77 9.39 -15.66
C SER A 22 22.74 9.98 -14.62
N PRO A 23 22.82 9.37 -13.42
CA PRO A 23 23.65 9.88 -12.32
C PRO A 23 25.12 10.08 -12.70
N THR A 24 25.67 9.21 -13.55
CA THR A 24 27.07 9.32 -14.00
C THR A 24 27.33 10.61 -14.80
N ILE A 25 26.40 11.02 -15.67
CA ILE A 25 26.54 12.26 -16.45
C ILE A 25 26.41 13.47 -15.52
N LEU A 26 25.46 13.44 -14.59
CA LEU A 26 25.27 14.50 -13.60
C LEU A 26 26.52 14.66 -12.71
N LEU A 27 27.10 13.56 -12.23
CA LEU A 27 28.35 13.57 -11.46
C LEU A 27 29.54 14.10 -12.26
N ASN A 28 29.59 13.85 -13.57
CA ASN A 28 30.62 14.44 -14.43
C ASN A 28 30.39 15.93 -14.65
N ALA A 29 29.15 16.38 -14.80
CA ALA A 29 28.80 17.80 -14.89
C ALA A 29 29.18 18.56 -13.61
N MET A 30 29.03 17.94 -12.44
CA MET A 30 29.47 18.50 -11.16
C MET A 30 30.98 18.79 -11.12
N LYS A 31 31.79 18.04 -11.87
CA LYS A 31 33.25 18.23 -11.92
C LYS A 31 33.67 19.42 -12.81
N CYS A 32 32.77 19.97 -13.63
CA CYS A 32 33.13 21.03 -14.59
C CYS A 32 33.53 22.34 -13.91
N CYS A 33 32.75 22.84 -12.95
CA CYS A 33 33.05 24.05 -12.19
C CYS A 33 32.20 24.16 -10.92
N ARG A 34 32.58 25.04 -9.98
CA ARG A 34 31.85 25.26 -8.71
C ARG A 34 30.38 25.62 -8.89
N ARG A 35 30.05 26.40 -9.92
CA ARG A 35 28.66 26.78 -10.23
C ARG A 35 27.84 25.55 -10.62
N TRP A 36 28.37 24.71 -11.49
CA TRP A 36 27.71 23.48 -11.93
C TRP A 36 27.60 22.50 -10.78
N HIS A 37 28.67 22.32 -9.99
CA HIS A 37 28.64 21.53 -8.77
C HIS A 37 27.47 21.93 -7.86
N ARG A 38 27.33 23.22 -7.53
CA ARG A 38 26.26 23.69 -6.63
C ARG A 38 24.86 23.40 -7.18
N LEU A 39 24.63 23.70 -8.46
CA LEU A 39 23.31 23.51 -9.08
C LEU A 39 22.96 22.03 -9.27
N ALA A 40 23.91 21.23 -9.76
CA ALA A 40 23.72 19.80 -9.92
C ALA A 40 23.62 19.08 -8.57
N SER A 41 24.31 19.53 -7.52
CA SER A 41 24.11 19.04 -6.14
C SER A 41 22.67 19.25 -5.68
N ALA A 42 22.08 20.43 -5.93
CA ALA A 42 20.69 20.70 -5.56
C ALA A 42 19.74 19.69 -6.21
N VAL A 43 19.92 19.40 -7.50
CA VAL A 43 19.13 18.39 -8.22
C VAL A 43 19.40 16.98 -7.66
N LEU A 44 20.66 16.59 -7.53
CA LEU A 44 21.07 15.25 -7.08
C LEU A 44 20.55 14.91 -5.67
N TYR A 45 20.57 15.86 -4.74
CA TYR A 45 20.14 15.65 -3.36
C TYR A 45 18.66 15.95 -3.11
N THR A 46 17.91 16.42 -4.11
CA THR A 46 16.46 16.69 -3.95
C THR A 46 15.71 15.42 -3.55
N ASN A 47 16.02 14.29 -4.19
CA ASN A 47 15.38 13.00 -3.96
C ASN A 47 16.43 11.96 -3.58
N VAL A 48 16.42 11.53 -2.32
CA VAL A 48 17.40 10.58 -1.78
C VAL A 48 16.72 9.26 -1.47
N SER A 49 17.32 8.15 -1.92
CA SER A 49 16.90 6.80 -1.60
C SER A 49 18.05 6.03 -0.96
N ILE A 50 17.80 5.39 0.18
CA ILE A 50 18.82 4.72 0.99
C ILE A 50 18.32 3.37 1.46
N ASP A 51 19.17 2.36 1.25
CA ASP A 51 19.04 1.06 1.89
C ASP A 51 19.79 1.06 3.22
N SER A 52 19.06 0.80 4.30
CA SER A 52 19.62 0.64 5.64
C SER A 52 20.20 -0.76 5.80
N LYS A 53 21.52 -0.84 5.90
CA LYS A 53 22.31 -2.06 6.13
C LYS A 53 23.18 -1.87 7.37
N LEU A 54 23.41 -2.95 8.12
CA LEU A 54 24.16 -2.92 9.40
C LEU A 54 25.65 -2.57 9.25
N ARG A 55 26.25 -2.82 8.07
CA ARG A 55 27.68 -2.58 7.90
C ARG A 55 28.02 -1.09 8.04
N LYS A 56 29.16 -0.79 8.68
CA LYS A 56 29.63 0.59 8.93
C LYS A 56 29.97 1.37 7.65
N ASP A 57 30.26 0.67 6.56
CA ASP A 57 30.54 1.20 5.23
C ASP A 57 29.28 1.26 4.33
N SER A 58 28.11 0.91 4.87
CA SER A 58 26.86 0.97 4.11
C SER A 58 26.57 2.38 3.61
N THR A 59 25.80 2.47 2.53
CA THR A 59 25.39 3.77 1.96
C THR A 59 24.64 4.60 3.00
N GLY A 60 23.76 4.00 3.81
CA GLY A 60 23.09 4.69 4.91
C GLY A 60 24.05 5.22 5.98
N ALA A 61 25.02 4.42 6.42
CA ALA A 61 26.01 4.86 7.41
C ALA A 61 26.91 5.98 6.88
N ARG A 62 27.36 5.88 5.62
CA ARG A 62 28.15 6.93 4.96
C ARG A 62 27.34 8.20 4.79
N PHE A 63 26.10 8.09 4.35
CA PHE A 63 25.20 9.23 4.22
C PHE A 63 25.00 9.92 5.57
N ALA A 64 24.65 9.17 6.64
CA ALA A 64 24.42 9.73 7.95
C ALA A 64 25.61 10.54 8.50
N LYS A 65 26.84 10.05 8.24
CA LYS A 65 28.09 10.69 8.67
C LYS A 65 28.50 11.88 7.81
N GLN A 66 28.26 11.83 6.50
CA GLN A 66 28.82 12.77 5.53
C GLN A 66 27.81 13.81 5.02
N VAL A 67 26.51 13.62 5.26
CA VAL A 67 25.50 14.54 4.77
C VAL A 67 25.61 15.89 5.47
N THR A 68 26.12 16.87 4.72
CA THR A 68 26.15 18.29 5.11
C THR A 68 25.00 19.07 4.49
N GLN A 69 24.40 18.54 3.42
CA GLN A 69 23.36 19.19 2.60
C GLN A 69 21.94 18.67 2.93
N CYS A 70 21.63 18.44 4.21
CA CYS A 70 20.30 17.97 4.63
C CYS A 70 19.17 18.94 4.24
N ASP A 71 19.50 20.21 4.05
CA ASP A 71 18.59 21.26 3.61
C ASP A 71 18.19 21.14 2.13
N LEU A 72 18.96 20.43 1.30
CA LEU A 72 18.59 20.20 -0.10
C LEU A 72 17.60 19.04 -0.26
N VAL A 73 17.48 18.16 0.74
CA VAL A 73 16.63 16.97 0.67
C VAL A 73 15.17 17.34 0.83
N GLN A 74 14.38 17.07 -0.21
CA GLN A 74 12.92 17.30 -0.23
C GLN A 74 12.13 15.99 -0.16
N SER A 75 12.68 14.91 -0.72
CA SER A 75 12.11 13.58 -0.69
C SER A 75 13.14 12.57 -0.19
N PHE A 76 12.76 11.74 0.77
CA PHE A 76 13.63 10.71 1.34
C PHE A 76 12.91 9.38 1.40
N SER A 77 13.50 8.36 0.77
CA SER A 77 13.02 6.98 0.77
C SER A 77 13.99 6.10 1.53
N LEU A 78 13.53 5.49 2.62
CA LEU A 78 14.28 4.54 3.43
C LEU A 78 13.76 3.12 3.16
N GLN A 79 14.63 2.24 2.73
CA GLN A 79 14.37 0.81 2.71
C GLN A 79 15.18 0.11 3.81
N ILE A 80 14.52 -0.59 4.72
CA ILE A 80 15.22 -1.37 5.75
C ILE A 80 15.40 -2.80 5.22
N THR A 81 16.67 -3.21 5.07
CA THR A 81 17.05 -4.51 4.49
C THR A 81 16.79 -5.68 5.42
N GLN A 82 16.69 -6.90 4.88
CA GLN A 82 16.53 -8.13 5.64
C GLN A 82 17.68 -8.33 6.65
N VAL A 83 18.91 -7.92 6.30
CA VAL A 83 20.06 -7.97 7.22
C VAL A 83 19.84 -7.05 8.43
N HIS A 84 19.28 -5.85 8.22
CA HIS A 84 18.97 -4.93 9.31
C HIS A 84 17.80 -5.43 10.15
N LEU A 85 16.74 -5.94 9.51
CA LEU A 85 15.59 -6.53 10.20
C LEU A 85 16.01 -7.74 11.05
N MET A 86 16.88 -8.60 10.55
CA MET A 86 17.51 -9.68 11.33
C MET A 86 18.20 -9.11 12.58
N GLY A 87 18.97 -8.03 12.41
CA GLY A 87 19.62 -7.32 13.51
C GLY A 87 18.66 -6.86 14.61
N PHE A 88 17.49 -6.33 14.23
CA PHE A 88 16.45 -6.01 15.21
C PHE A 88 15.90 -7.25 15.91
N ASN A 89 15.66 -8.33 15.15
CA ASN A 89 15.09 -9.57 15.68
C ASN A 89 16.00 -10.26 16.71
N ILE A 90 17.32 -10.09 16.58
CA ILE A 90 18.31 -10.60 17.54
C ILE A 90 18.76 -9.54 18.56
N PHE A 91 18.07 -8.40 18.63
CA PHE A 91 18.39 -7.28 19.54
C PHE A 91 19.85 -6.78 19.41
N SER A 92 20.42 -6.78 18.21
CA SER A 92 21.79 -6.33 17.95
C SER A 92 21.92 -4.83 18.18
N THR A 93 22.80 -4.40 19.10
CA THR A 93 23.04 -2.97 19.40
C THR A 93 23.37 -2.16 18.15
N ASP A 94 24.18 -2.71 17.24
CA ASP A 94 24.52 -2.06 15.97
C ASP A 94 23.28 -1.68 15.14
N ALA A 95 22.24 -2.52 15.14
CA ALA A 95 21.00 -2.24 14.41
C ALA A 95 20.24 -1.02 14.97
N PHE A 96 20.25 -0.86 16.29
CA PHE A 96 19.60 0.24 16.99
C PHE A 96 20.45 1.51 16.92
N ASP A 97 21.78 1.40 17.00
CA ASP A 97 22.69 2.53 16.80
C ASP A 97 22.53 3.09 15.37
N ARG A 98 22.47 2.22 14.35
CA ARG A 98 22.18 2.65 12.97
C ARG A 98 20.84 3.35 12.85
N LEU A 99 19.80 2.86 13.55
CA LEU A 99 18.48 3.49 13.56
C LEU A 99 18.53 4.88 14.19
N THR A 100 19.22 5.03 15.32
CA THR A 100 19.40 6.32 16.01
C THR A 100 20.11 7.32 15.11
N GLU A 101 21.21 6.92 14.45
CA GLU A 101 21.91 7.78 13.49
C GLU A 101 21.00 8.24 12.34
N LEU A 102 20.13 7.37 11.84
CA LEU A 102 19.15 7.72 10.80
C LEU A 102 18.11 8.71 11.32
N CYS A 103 17.57 8.49 12.53
CA CYS A 103 16.64 9.39 13.19
C CYS A 103 17.23 10.80 13.36
N ASP A 104 18.49 10.90 13.80
CA ASP A 104 19.20 12.17 13.95
C ASP A 104 19.35 12.91 12.61
N VAL A 105 19.60 12.17 11.54
CA VAL A 105 19.71 12.73 10.19
C VAL A 105 18.37 13.24 9.69
N LEU A 106 17.29 12.46 9.86
CA LEU A 106 15.93 12.86 9.48
C LEU A 106 15.50 14.15 10.19
N ALA A 107 15.79 14.27 11.49
CA ALA A 107 15.47 15.46 12.27
C ALA A 107 16.15 16.75 11.74
N ARG A 108 17.29 16.62 11.05
CA ARG A 108 18.02 17.76 10.44
C ARG A 108 17.50 18.17 9.06
N MET A 109 16.68 17.36 8.39
CA MET A 109 16.18 17.65 7.03
C MET A 109 14.99 18.62 7.04
N LYS A 110 15.25 19.90 7.33
CA LYS A 110 14.20 20.92 7.51
C LYS A 110 13.26 21.11 6.30
N ASN A 111 13.75 20.80 5.10
CA ASN A 111 13.01 20.94 3.84
C ASN A 111 12.36 19.64 3.35
N LEU A 112 12.44 18.55 4.13
CA LEU A 112 11.83 17.27 3.79
C LEU A 112 10.30 17.40 3.76
N ARG A 113 9.72 17.14 2.59
CA ARG A 113 8.28 17.19 2.33
C ARG A 113 7.68 15.80 2.15
N THR A 114 8.44 14.88 1.58
CA THR A 114 8.01 13.52 1.27
C THR A 114 8.90 12.51 1.97
N PHE A 115 8.31 11.62 2.74
CA PHE A 115 9.03 10.50 3.36
C PHE A 115 8.39 9.18 2.97
N ALA A 116 9.22 8.22 2.59
CA ALA A 116 8.82 6.85 2.32
C ALA A 116 9.63 5.89 3.19
N LEU A 117 8.95 4.94 3.83
CA LEU A 117 9.56 3.81 4.54
C LEU A 117 9.06 2.52 3.91
N SER A 118 9.97 1.62 3.61
CA SER A 118 9.65 0.28 3.13
C SER A 118 10.58 -0.76 3.74
N PHE A 119 10.15 -2.01 3.70
CA PHE A 119 10.96 -3.16 4.10
C PHE A 119 11.36 -3.95 2.86
N GLU A 120 12.59 -4.45 2.83
CA GLU A 120 13.01 -5.40 1.81
C GLU A 120 12.13 -6.66 1.92
N GLU A 121 11.61 -7.14 0.79
CA GLU A 121 10.80 -8.36 0.77
C GLU A 121 11.74 -9.57 0.64
N PRO A 122 11.63 -10.57 1.54
CA PRO A 122 12.39 -11.82 1.48
C PRO A 122 11.71 -12.83 0.55
N ASP A 123 12.47 -13.82 0.08
CA ASP A 123 11.96 -14.98 -0.68
C ASP A 123 11.16 -15.99 0.17
N GLY A 124 10.80 -15.65 1.43
CA GLY A 124 10.10 -16.54 2.36
C GLY A 124 9.65 -15.87 3.67
N GLN A 125 9.77 -16.59 4.79
CA GLN A 125 9.55 -16.06 6.14
C GLN A 125 10.74 -15.17 6.57
N GLY A 126 10.95 -14.03 5.93
CA GLY A 126 11.96 -13.09 6.43
C GLY A 126 11.50 -12.35 7.69
N PHE A 127 12.28 -11.36 8.09
CA PHE A 127 12.18 -10.74 9.41
C PHE A 127 11.15 -9.61 9.46
N SER A 128 10.65 -9.34 10.66
CA SER A 128 9.70 -8.27 10.94
C SER A 128 10.38 -7.11 11.64
N ALA A 129 9.92 -5.89 11.36
CA ALA A 129 10.40 -4.69 12.03
C ALA A 129 9.69 -4.51 13.37
N PRO A 130 10.41 -4.24 14.47
CA PRO A 130 9.76 -3.99 15.73
C PRO A 130 9.01 -2.64 15.70
N GLY A 131 7.85 -2.59 16.35
CA GLY A 131 6.98 -1.40 16.35
C GLY A 131 7.68 -0.13 16.84
N PHE A 132 8.52 -0.23 17.88
CA PHE A 132 9.25 0.93 18.40
C PHE A 132 10.19 1.54 17.35
N ALA A 133 10.78 0.75 16.44
CA ALA A 133 11.71 1.28 15.44
C ALA A 133 10.99 2.19 14.45
N ILE A 134 9.78 1.77 14.03
CA ILE A 134 8.90 2.57 13.17
C ILE A 134 8.46 3.83 13.91
N VAL A 135 8.08 3.71 15.19
CA VAL A 135 7.71 4.87 16.00
C VAL A 135 8.86 5.87 16.12
N SER A 136 10.08 5.42 16.37
CA SER A 136 11.27 6.27 16.45
C SER A 136 11.51 7.03 15.14
N ILE A 137 11.39 6.35 14.00
CA ILE A 137 11.50 6.98 12.67
C ILE A 137 10.41 8.05 12.49
N LEU A 138 9.15 7.69 12.75
CA LEU A 138 8.00 8.59 12.57
C LEU A 138 8.09 9.84 13.47
N ASN A 139 8.50 9.67 14.73
CA ASN A 139 8.68 10.77 15.67
C ASN A 139 9.85 11.69 15.29
N SER A 140 10.84 11.17 14.54
CA SER A 140 11.98 11.94 14.05
C SER A 140 11.68 12.73 12.77
N LEU A 141 10.50 12.55 12.17
CA LEU A 141 10.14 13.24 10.93
C LEU A 141 9.89 14.74 11.16
N PRO A 142 10.57 15.63 10.40
CA PRO A 142 10.45 17.07 10.56
C PRO A 142 9.04 17.56 10.22
N LYS A 143 8.64 18.71 10.78
CA LYS A 143 7.29 19.29 10.60
C LYS A 143 6.91 19.58 9.14
N GLY A 144 7.90 19.68 8.24
CA GLY A 144 7.69 19.90 6.81
C GLY A 144 7.13 18.69 6.05
N VAL A 145 7.15 17.48 6.64
CA VAL A 145 6.66 16.27 5.96
C VAL A 145 5.15 16.34 5.82
N VAL A 146 4.69 16.41 4.57
CA VAL A 146 3.28 16.47 4.17
C VAL A 146 2.85 15.24 3.36
N ASN A 147 3.78 14.48 2.80
CA ASN A 147 3.49 13.23 2.09
C ASN A 147 4.19 12.07 2.79
N LEU A 148 3.42 11.06 3.19
CA LEU A 148 3.93 9.90 3.91
C LEU A 148 3.55 8.61 3.20
N ASN A 149 4.54 7.77 2.89
CA ASN A 149 4.36 6.41 2.41
C ASN A 149 4.98 5.43 3.39
N LEU A 150 4.15 4.57 3.97
CA LEU A 150 4.61 3.49 4.83
C LEU A 150 4.20 2.16 4.22
N ASP A 151 5.19 1.40 3.78
CA ASP A 151 5.04 -0.02 3.44
C ASP A 151 5.57 -0.86 4.59
N CYS A 152 4.69 -1.09 5.55
CA CYS A 152 4.96 -1.77 6.81
C CYS A 152 4.16 -3.07 6.91
N ASP A 153 4.19 -3.89 5.88
CA ASP A 153 3.47 -5.17 5.85
C ASP A 153 3.95 -6.15 6.95
N ARG A 154 5.20 -5.99 7.39
CA ARG A 154 5.93 -6.90 8.31
C ARG A 154 6.27 -6.23 9.64
N ILE A 155 5.29 -5.62 10.32
CA ILE A 155 5.49 -5.12 11.69
C ILE A 155 5.31 -6.29 12.66
N SER A 156 6.26 -6.47 13.57
CA SER A 156 6.12 -7.42 14.68
C SER A 156 4.93 -7.04 15.54
N ARG A 157 4.19 -8.03 16.06
CA ARG A 157 3.10 -7.75 17.01
C ARG A 157 3.66 -6.92 18.17
N THR A 158 2.97 -5.84 18.52
CA THR A 158 3.37 -4.99 19.64
C THR A 158 3.02 -5.70 20.95
N ASP A 159 4.02 -5.93 21.79
CA ASP A 159 3.80 -6.38 23.16
C ASP A 159 3.08 -5.30 23.97
N LEU A 160 2.31 -5.72 24.99
CA LEU A 160 1.64 -4.81 25.91
C LEU A 160 2.65 -3.79 26.48
N GLY A 161 2.34 -2.49 26.31
CA GLY A 161 3.19 -1.39 26.77
C GLY A 161 4.20 -0.86 25.74
N GLN A 162 4.35 -1.49 24.57
CA GLN A 162 5.15 -0.93 23.49
C GLN A 162 4.41 0.21 22.77
N PRO A 163 5.13 1.23 22.28
CA PRO A 163 4.49 2.33 21.57
C PRO A 163 3.94 1.87 20.21
N HIS A 164 2.75 2.34 19.84
CA HIS A 164 2.15 2.01 18.55
C HIS A 164 2.56 2.95 17.44
N SER A 165 2.88 2.37 16.29
CA SER A 165 2.97 3.10 15.01
C SER A 165 1.68 3.86 14.70
N CYS A 166 0.51 3.34 15.07
CA CYS A 166 -0.78 4.02 14.89
C CYS A 166 -0.86 5.37 15.63
N HIS A 167 -0.37 5.46 16.87
CA HIS A 167 -0.38 6.74 17.61
C HIS A 167 0.65 7.73 17.05
N ALA A 168 1.85 7.24 16.68
CA ALA A 168 2.84 8.08 16.03
C ALA A 168 2.30 8.62 14.68
N LEU A 169 1.68 7.77 13.88
CA LEU A 169 0.98 8.14 12.65
C LEU A 169 -0.12 9.17 12.90
N SER A 170 -0.96 8.92 13.91
CA SER A 170 -2.03 9.82 14.32
C SER A 170 -1.51 11.23 14.57
N ALA A 171 -0.40 11.39 15.28
CA ALA A 171 0.22 12.70 15.52
C ALA A 171 0.67 13.42 14.23
N LEU A 172 0.97 12.67 13.16
CA LEU A 172 1.38 13.23 11.87
C LEU A 172 0.19 13.62 10.98
N ILE A 173 -0.92 12.89 11.05
CA ILE A 173 -2.07 13.05 10.16
C ILE A 173 -2.57 14.50 9.98
N PRO A 174 -2.66 15.36 11.02
CA PRO A 174 -3.16 16.73 10.84
C PRO A 174 -2.35 17.57 9.84
N ARG A 175 -1.03 17.32 9.72
CA ARG A 175 -0.13 18.03 8.80
C ARG A 175 0.03 17.37 7.44
N LEU A 176 -0.39 16.10 7.29
CA LEU A 176 -0.24 15.40 6.03
C LEU A 176 -1.25 15.95 5.00
N ARG A 177 -0.77 16.14 3.77
CA ARG A 177 -1.60 16.27 2.57
C ARG A 177 -1.89 14.91 1.97
N SER A 178 -1.00 13.95 2.17
CA SER A 178 -1.21 12.65 1.59
C SER A 178 -0.59 11.52 2.38
N LEU A 179 -1.31 10.40 2.43
CA LEU A 179 -0.93 9.21 3.17
C LEU A 179 -1.14 7.94 2.34
N ARG A 180 -0.08 7.17 2.11
CA ARG A 180 -0.17 5.76 1.72
C ARG A 180 0.31 4.91 2.88
N LEU A 181 -0.51 3.95 3.24
CA LEU A 181 -0.25 3.03 4.34
C LEU A 181 -0.58 1.62 3.88
N ARG A 182 0.45 0.80 3.72
CA ARG A 182 0.33 -0.63 3.53
C ARG A 182 0.78 -1.31 4.82
N THR A 183 -0.15 -2.01 5.47
CA THR A 183 0.09 -2.59 6.80
C THR A 183 -0.90 -3.71 7.09
N SER A 184 -0.44 -4.67 7.88
CA SER A 184 -1.26 -5.76 8.40
C SER A 184 -1.85 -5.45 9.77
N LEU A 185 -1.37 -4.40 10.44
CA LEU A 185 -1.77 -4.02 11.80
C LEU A 185 -2.22 -2.56 11.85
N LEU A 186 -3.46 -2.35 12.27
CA LEU A 186 -4.03 -1.03 12.57
C LEU A 186 -4.92 -1.12 13.81
N CYS A 187 -4.89 -0.07 14.62
CA CYS A 187 -5.85 0.14 15.70
C CYS A 187 -6.60 1.47 15.52
N SER A 188 -7.64 1.66 16.35
CA SER A 188 -8.38 2.94 16.45
C SER A 188 -7.51 4.15 16.76
N GLY A 189 -6.36 3.92 17.40
CA GLY A 189 -5.38 4.96 17.73
C GLY A 189 -4.89 5.75 16.52
N LEU A 190 -5.00 5.20 15.30
CA LEU A 190 -4.62 5.87 14.06
C LEU A 190 -5.29 7.24 13.90
N LEU A 191 -6.53 7.40 14.37
CA LEU A 191 -7.33 8.61 14.14
C LEU A 191 -7.50 9.47 15.40
N ALA A 192 -6.83 9.09 16.51
CA ALA A 192 -6.97 9.74 17.81
C ALA A 192 -6.66 11.25 17.84
N SER A 193 -5.78 11.75 16.96
CA SER A 193 -5.41 13.17 16.91
C SER A 193 -6.49 14.06 16.30
N ILE A 194 -7.30 13.51 15.38
CA ILE A 194 -8.42 14.20 14.74
C ILE A 194 -9.67 14.00 15.59
N PHE A 195 -9.88 12.77 16.03
CA PHE A 195 -11.07 12.34 16.74
C PHE A 195 -10.63 11.51 17.95
N PRO A 196 -10.38 12.15 19.12
CA PRO A 196 -10.08 11.45 20.36
C PRO A 196 -11.17 10.43 20.73
N GLN A 197 -12.40 10.69 20.26
CA GLN A 197 -13.55 9.82 20.37
C GLN A 197 -13.55 8.62 19.37
N ALA A 198 -12.55 8.48 18.50
CA ALA A 198 -12.44 7.34 17.58
C ALA A 198 -11.96 6.06 18.27
N THR A 199 -11.55 6.14 19.55
CA THR A 199 -11.11 4.97 20.31
C THR A 199 -12.26 3.96 20.37
N LEU A 200 -12.10 2.89 19.58
CA LEU A 200 -13.03 1.78 19.40
C LEU A 200 -13.35 1.12 20.75
N ASP A 201 -14.40 1.63 21.39
CA ASP A 201 -15.37 1.04 22.33
C ASP A 201 -14.90 0.19 23.53
N HIS A 202 -13.63 -0.18 23.68
CA HIS A 202 -13.20 -1.05 24.79
C HIS A 202 -12.72 -0.33 26.05
N GLU A 203 -12.29 0.93 25.94
CA GLU A 203 -11.84 1.72 27.11
C GLU A 203 -12.90 2.73 27.58
N ARG A 204 -14.06 2.77 26.92
CA ARG A 204 -15.06 3.82 27.12
C ARG A 204 -15.98 3.60 28.31
N ASP A 205 -16.16 2.37 28.78
CA ASP A 205 -17.11 2.09 29.84
C ASP A 205 -16.67 2.61 31.22
N THR A 206 -15.43 3.08 31.37
CA THR A 206 -14.88 3.50 32.67
C THR A 206 -14.42 4.96 32.76
N LEU A 207 -14.36 5.72 31.66
CA LEU A 207 -13.84 7.10 31.67
C LEU A 207 -14.97 8.14 31.56
N PRO A 208 -15.02 9.14 32.46
CA PRO A 208 -16.03 10.20 32.41
C PRO A 208 -15.95 10.97 31.09
N LYS A 209 -17.12 11.29 30.51
CA LYS A 209 -17.25 12.03 29.25
C LYS A 209 -16.50 13.36 29.33
N ALA A 210 -15.29 13.41 28.78
CA ALA A 210 -14.54 14.64 28.66
C ALA A 210 -15.33 15.66 27.82
N PRO A 211 -15.24 16.97 28.14
CA PRO A 211 -15.88 18.01 27.35
C PRO A 211 -15.40 17.91 25.89
N THR A 212 -16.35 17.97 24.97
CA THR A 212 -16.12 17.94 23.52
C THR A 212 -15.28 19.14 23.10
N SER A 213 -13.96 18.97 23.01
CA SER A 213 -13.09 19.94 22.35
C SER A 213 -13.44 19.98 20.86
N PRO A 214 -13.27 21.15 20.19
CA PRO A 214 -13.44 21.22 18.74
C PRO A 214 -12.53 20.21 18.05
N CYS A 215 -13.10 19.39 17.16
CA CYS A 215 -12.35 18.38 16.42
C CYS A 215 -11.28 19.05 15.58
N ALA A 216 -10.03 18.59 15.71
CA ALA A 216 -8.96 19.05 14.85
C ALA A 216 -9.26 18.63 13.40
N THR A 217 -9.07 19.54 12.45
CA THR A 217 -9.20 19.21 11.02
C THR A 217 -7.85 18.78 10.46
N SER A 218 -7.87 17.93 9.43
CA SER A 218 -6.67 17.49 8.72
C SER A 218 -6.59 18.08 7.31
N SER A 219 -5.37 18.37 6.87
CA SER A 219 -5.07 18.86 5.52
C SER A 219 -5.00 17.75 4.47
N LEU A 220 -5.38 16.51 4.80
CA LEU A 220 -5.33 15.37 3.89
C LEU A 220 -6.19 15.60 2.65
N GLU A 221 -5.56 15.43 1.49
CA GLU A 221 -6.15 15.44 0.15
C GLU A 221 -6.29 14.02 -0.39
N TYR A 222 -5.30 13.15 -0.12
CA TYR A 222 -5.26 11.78 -0.62
C TYR A 222 -4.92 10.78 0.49
N VAL A 223 -5.68 9.69 0.56
CA VAL A 223 -5.41 8.62 1.51
C VAL A 223 -5.62 7.28 0.82
N LEU A 224 -4.60 6.42 0.92
CA LEU A 224 -4.67 5.03 0.49
C LEU A 224 -4.24 4.15 1.66
N ILE A 225 -5.15 3.31 2.16
CA ILE A 225 -4.85 2.32 3.19
C ILE A 225 -5.02 0.93 2.57
N HIS A 226 -3.93 0.21 2.40
CA HIS A 226 -3.92 -1.18 1.97
C HIS A 226 -3.74 -2.09 3.19
N LEU A 227 -4.81 -2.75 3.59
CA LEU A 227 -4.82 -3.75 4.64
C LEU A 227 -4.35 -5.09 4.06
N THR A 228 -3.13 -5.48 4.43
CA THR A 228 -2.56 -6.75 4.04
C THR A 228 -2.94 -7.81 5.06
N THR A 229 -3.79 -8.75 4.66
CA THR A 229 -4.10 -9.94 5.47
C THR A 229 -3.30 -11.10 4.90
N TYR A 230 -2.31 -11.58 5.64
CA TYR A 230 -1.69 -12.86 5.33
C TYR A 230 -2.63 -13.97 5.79
N PRO A 231 -2.90 -14.98 4.94
CA PRO A 231 -3.52 -16.22 5.37
C PRO A 231 -2.43 -16.98 6.13
N GLU A 232 -2.24 -16.72 7.43
CA GLU A 232 -1.43 -17.66 8.20
C GLU A 232 -2.23 -18.97 8.32
N PRO A 233 -1.63 -20.13 7.98
CA PRO A 233 -2.32 -21.42 8.00
C PRO A 233 -2.81 -21.81 9.40
N GLU A 234 -2.31 -21.17 10.45
CA GLU A 234 -2.73 -21.41 11.84
C GLU A 234 -3.67 -20.33 12.40
N ARG A 235 -3.81 -19.18 11.72
CA ARG A 235 -4.57 -18.02 12.21
C ARG A 235 -5.16 -17.29 11.00
N GLY A 236 -6.47 -17.42 10.81
CA GLY A 236 -7.22 -16.96 9.62
C GLY A 236 -7.03 -15.49 9.18
N PRO A 237 -7.76 -15.04 8.13
CA PRO A 237 -7.51 -13.79 7.38
C PRO A 237 -7.84 -12.51 8.16
N HIS A 238 -6.99 -12.17 9.13
CA HIS A 238 -7.35 -11.23 10.17
C HIS A 238 -6.19 -10.27 10.46
N THR A 239 -6.41 -8.97 10.22
CA THR A 239 -5.57 -7.92 10.79
C THR A 239 -5.89 -7.85 12.29
N ALA A 240 -5.00 -8.32 13.14
CA ALA A 240 -5.16 -8.15 14.59
C ALA A 240 -5.19 -6.65 14.91
N LEU A 241 -6.19 -6.19 15.67
CA LEU A 241 -6.06 -4.91 16.37
C LEU A 241 -4.76 -4.99 17.19
N CYS A 242 -4.00 -3.88 17.26
CA CYS A 242 -2.66 -3.88 17.84
C CYS A 242 -2.55 -4.44 19.28
N PHE A 243 -3.67 -4.66 20.00
CA PHE A 243 -3.70 -5.32 21.30
C PHE A 243 -4.85 -6.29 21.58
N SER A 244 -5.95 -6.28 20.83
CA SER A 244 -7.16 -6.93 21.34
C SER A 244 -7.27 -8.43 21.05
N GLY A 245 -6.20 -9.09 20.58
CA GLY A 245 -6.09 -10.54 20.37
C GLY A 245 -7.01 -11.13 19.29
N ASP A 246 -8.31 -10.82 19.36
CA ASP A 246 -9.41 -11.59 18.78
C ASP A 246 -10.33 -10.75 17.89
N LYS A 247 -10.25 -9.41 17.94
CA LYS A 247 -11.09 -8.53 17.11
C LYS A 247 -10.31 -7.98 15.93
N THR A 248 -10.89 -8.14 14.76
CA THR A 248 -10.24 -7.88 13.48
C THR A 248 -10.80 -6.58 12.92
N LEU A 249 -9.91 -5.67 12.51
CA LEU A 249 -10.35 -4.44 11.88
C LEU A 249 -10.71 -4.72 10.42
N HIS A 250 -11.98 -5.03 10.16
CA HIS A 250 -12.46 -5.20 8.80
C HIS A 250 -12.31 -3.89 8.01
N GLY A 251 -11.81 -3.98 6.78
CA GLY A 251 -11.66 -2.82 5.90
C GLY A 251 -12.96 -2.05 5.66
N SER A 252 -14.12 -2.70 5.73
CA SER A 252 -15.43 -2.03 5.70
C SER A 252 -15.66 -1.13 6.90
N ARG A 253 -15.36 -1.60 8.12
CA ARG A 253 -15.49 -0.81 9.35
C ARG A 253 -14.56 0.39 9.34
N LEU A 254 -13.31 0.20 8.90
CA LEU A 254 -12.35 1.30 8.75
C LEU A 254 -12.83 2.33 7.72
N ALA A 255 -13.30 1.88 6.56
CA ALA A 255 -13.84 2.77 5.53
C ALA A 255 -15.08 3.54 6.01
N SER A 256 -16.02 2.88 6.69
CA SER A 256 -17.19 3.53 7.29
C SER A 256 -16.79 4.58 8.34
N MET A 257 -15.82 4.27 9.20
CA MET A 257 -15.32 5.23 10.19
C MET A 257 -14.75 6.48 9.52
N LEU A 258 -13.95 6.29 8.46
CA LEU A 258 -13.34 7.39 7.71
C LEU A 258 -14.38 8.19 6.91
N GLY A 259 -15.41 7.52 6.38
CA GLY A 259 -16.60 8.15 5.81
C GLY A 259 -17.33 9.03 6.81
N ASN A 260 -17.63 8.52 8.01
CA ASN A 260 -18.29 9.30 9.06
C ASN A 260 -17.45 10.52 9.47
N LEU A 261 -16.13 10.37 9.61
CA LEU A 261 -15.23 11.49 9.91
C LEU A 261 -15.24 12.54 8.79
N TYR A 262 -15.27 12.10 7.53
CA TYR A 262 -15.39 12.99 6.38
C TYR A 262 -16.70 13.77 6.39
N GLU A 263 -17.83 13.11 6.66
CA GLU A 263 -19.15 13.75 6.79
C GLU A 263 -19.20 14.77 7.94
N MET A 264 -18.47 14.51 9.04
CA MET A 264 -18.31 15.45 10.15
C MET A 264 -17.35 16.62 9.84
N GLY A 265 -16.80 16.69 8.63
CA GLY A 265 -15.91 17.78 8.22
C GLY A 265 -14.47 17.65 8.74
N ALA A 266 -14.04 16.47 9.20
CA ALA A 266 -12.68 16.25 9.69
C ALA A 266 -11.61 16.39 8.59
N PHE A 267 -11.98 16.13 7.33
CA PHE A 267 -11.09 16.18 6.17
C PHE A 267 -11.62 17.12 5.08
N PRO A 268 -11.63 18.44 5.30
CA PRO A 268 -12.25 19.41 4.39
C PRO A 268 -11.59 19.50 3.01
N ARG A 269 -10.38 18.97 2.85
CA ARG A 269 -9.61 18.97 1.58
C ARG A 269 -9.55 17.61 0.91
N LEU A 270 -10.22 16.60 1.46
CA LEU A 270 -10.14 15.24 0.94
C LEU A 270 -10.73 15.19 -0.46
N ARG A 271 -9.91 14.75 -1.41
CA ARG A 271 -10.30 14.54 -2.81
C ARG A 271 -10.62 13.08 -3.05
N GLN A 272 -9.78 12.20 -2.52
CA GLN A 272 -9.92 10.77 -2.71
C GLN A 272 -9.37 9.99 -1.53
N PHE A 273 -10.15 9.01 -1.12
CA PHE A 273 -9.82 8.06 -0.07
C PHE A 273 -10.09 6.65 -0.56
N ALA A 274 -9.18 5.71 -0.28
CA ALA A 274 -9.36 4.30 -0.59
C ALA A 274 -8.89 3.40 0.56
N VAL A 275 -9.73 2.42 0.93
CA VAL A 275 -9.31 1.25 1.73
C VAL A 275 -9.37 0.02 0.85
N ILE A 276 -8.21 -0.59 0.65
CA ILE A 276 -8.08 -1.87 -0.04
C ILE A 276 -7.88 -2.93 1.02
N GLY A 277 -8.69 -3.98 0.98
CA GLY A 277 -8.51 -5.12 1.86
C GLY A 277 -8.84 -6.41 1.15
N ARG A 278 -8.11 -7.47 1.48
CA ARG A 278 -8.41 -8.83 1.05
C ARG A 278 -9.51 -9.44 1.92
N VAL A 279 -10.38 -10.23 1.30
CA VAL A 279 -11.41 -11.03 1.96
C VAL A 279 -11.32 -12.43 1.38
N ASP A 280 -11.07 -13.41 2.24
CA ASP A 280 -11.05 -14.81 1.82
C ASP A 280 -12.48 -15.35 1.69
N ALA A 281 -12.64 -16.24 0.73
CA ALA A 281 -13.88 -16.96 0.52
C ALA A 281 -14.20 -17.85 1.72
N THR A 282 -15.46 -17.87 2.12
CA THR A 282 -15.97 -18.98 2.92
C THR A 282 -15.84 -20.27 2.09
N PRO A 283 -15.27 -21.36 2.63
CA PRO A 283 -15.20 -22.63 1.93
C PRO A 283 -16.59 -23.08 1.50
N SER A 284 -16.71 -23.46 0.24
CA SER A 284 -17.93 -24.05 -0.33
C SER A 284 -17.61 -25.47 -0.81
N PRO A 285 -18.48 -26.47 -0.58
CA PRO A 285 -18.29 -27.83 -1.11
C PRO A 285 -18.09 -27.85 -2.63
N ARG A 286 -18.71 -26.91 -3.34
CA ARG A 286 -18.61 -26.74 -4.81
C ARG A 286 -17.36 -25.99 -5.23
N ASN A 287 -16.66 -25.37 -4.27
CA ASN A 287 -15.53 -24.47 -4.49
C ASN A 287 -15.87 -23.31 -5.47
N ASP A 288 -17.13 -22.88 -5.45
CA ASP A 288 -17.69 -21.84 -6.32
C ASP A 288 -17.52 -20.43 -5.75
N THR A 289 -17.03 -20.32 -4.51
CA THR A 289 -16.70 -19.06 -3.83
C THR A 289 -15.26 -18.64 -4.12
N TRP A 290 -15.03 -17.33 -4.24
CA TRP A 290 -13.75 -16.75 -4.62
C TRP A 290 -13.20 -15.81 -3.56
N ASN A 291 -11.89 -15.88 -3.32
CA ASN A 291 -11.21 -14.84 -2.58
C ASN A 291 -11.31 -13.54 -3.38
N VAL A 292 -11.38 -12.41 -2.70
CA VAL A 292 -11.53 -11.11 -3.36
C VAL A 292 -10.65 -10.05 -2.72
N PHE A 293 -10.25 -9.07 -3.51
CA PHE A 293 -9.87 -7.75 -3.02
C PHE A 293 -11.07 -6.82 -3.09
N LYS A 294 -11.30 -6.06 -2.02
CA LYS A 294 -12.34 -5.03 -1.96
C LYS A 294 -11.69 -3.66 -1.85
N ALA A 295 -11.78 -2.87 -2.92
CA ALA A 295 -11.36 -1.48 -2.98
C ALA A 295 -12.56 -0.59 -2.63
N ARG A 296 -12.53 0.02 -1.45
CA ARG A 296 -13.58 0.89 -0.90
C ARG A 296 -13.16 2.33 -1.08
N VAL A 297 -13.81 3.03 -1.98
CA VAL A 297 -13.46 4.38 -2.42
C VAL A 297 -14.50 5.37 -1.92
N LEU A 298 -13.99 6.48 -1.38
CA LEU A 298 -14.76 7.65 -1.01
C LEU A 298 -14.18 8.85 -1.76
N THR A 299 -15.04 9.55 -2.49
CA THR A 299 -14.76 10.86 -3.06
C THR A 299 -15.82 11.83 -2.57
N LYS A 300 -15.73 13.10 -3.00
CA LYS A 300 -16.81 14.06 -2.73
C LYS A 300 -18.14 13.65 -3.35
N ASP A 301 -18.10 12.96 -4.49
CA ASP A 301 -19.26 12.73 -5.34
C ASP A 301 -19.88 11.34 -5.14
N PHE A 302 -19.11 10.36 -4.64
CA PHE A 302 -19.62 9.01 -4.45
C PHE A 302 -18.89 8.21 -3.37
N VAL A 303 -19.59 7.17 -2.93
CA VAL A 303 -19.06 6.08 -2.10
C VAL A 303 -19.28 4.77 -2.82
N ARG A 304 -18.21 4.00 -3.04
CA ARG A 304 -18.27 2.79 -3.87
C ARG A 304 -17.33 1.71 -3.37
N THR A 305 -17.75 0.46 -3.47
CA THR A 305 -16.90 -0.72 -3.28
C THR A 305 -16.76 -1.47 -4.59
N THR A 306 -15.52 -1.68 -5.04
CA THR A 306 -15.19 -2.56 -6.17
C THR A 306 -14.62 -3.85 -5.62
N THR A 307 -15.21 -4.98 -6.02
CA THR A 307 -14.86 -6.32 -5.59
C THR A 307 -14.23 -7.07 -6.75
N LEU A 308 -12.94 -7.37 -6.61
CA LEU A 308 -12.07 -7.95 -7.63
C LEU A 308 -11.74 -9.39 -7.24
N PRO A 309 -12.23 -10.40 -7.99
CA PRO A 309 -11.87 -11.79 -7.75
C PRO A 309 -10.39 -12.02 -7.92
N TRP A 310 -9.82 -12.84 -7.04
CA TRP A 310 -8.43 -13.24 -7.16
C TRP A 310 -8.25 -14.67 -6.67
N CYS A 311 -7.23 -15.36 -7.18
CA CYS A 311 -6.85 -16.66 -6.69
C CYS A 311 -5.35 -16.91 -6.88
N ALA A 312 -4.79 -17.78 -6.05
CA ALA A 312 -3.51 -18.38 -6.35
C ALA A 312 -3.69 -19.37 -7.51
N ARG A 313 -2.72 -19.46 -8.41
CA ARG A 313 -2.71 -20.48 -9.46
C ARG A 313 -2.73 -21.92 -8.91
N GLY A 314 -2.27 -22.10 -7.67
CA GLY A 314 -2.00 -23.42 -7.08
C GLY A 314 -0.64 -23.97 -7.54
N GLY A 315 -0.11 -24.96 -6.81
CA GLY A 315 1.23 -25.52 -7.05
C GLY A 315 2.37 -24.70 -6.45
N SER A 316 3.61 -24.93 -6.92
CA SER A 316 4.84 -24.26 -6.43
C SER A 316 5.07 -22.86 -7.00
N SER A 317 4.19 -22.35 -7.87
CA SER A 317 4.37 -21.04 -8.49
C SER A 317 3.84 -19.90 -7.61
N SER A 318 4.64 -18.85 -7.44
CA SER A 318 4.27 -17.58 -6.81
C SER A 318 3.37 -16.68 -7.67
N LEU A 319 2.65 -17.26 -8.64
CA LEU A 319 1.81 -16.55 -9.59
C LEU A 319 0.36 -16.56 -9.13
N TYR A 320 -0.25 -15.38 -9.15
CA TYR A 320 -1.62 -15.15 -8.72
C TYR A 320 -2.40 -14.56 -9.90
N MET A 321 -3.68 -14.88 -9.97
CA MET A 321 -4.63 -14.29 -10.90
C MET A 321 -5.45 -13.22 -10.16
N ILE A 322 -5.67 -12.08 -10.80
CA ILE A 322 -6.69 -11.10 -10.41
C ILE A 322 -7.53 -10.77 -11.65
N ARG A 323 -8.84 -10.66 -11.44
CA ARG A 323 -9.80 -10.40 -12.52
C ARG A 323 -10.43 -9.01 -12.36
N ASP A 324 -10.44 -8.24 -13.44
CA ASP A 324 -11.16 -6.97 -13.53
C ASP A 324 -12.09 -6.93 -14.76
N GLN A 325 -12.54 -5.75 -15.17
CA GLN A 325 -13.50 -5.63 -16.27
C GLN A 325 -12.88 -6.04 -17.60
N ASP A 326 -11.58 -5.78 -17.79
CA ASP A 326 -10.87 -5.97 -19.04
C ASP A 326 -10.40 -7.42 -19.22
N GLY A 327 -10.19 -8.16 -18.13
CA GLY A 327 -9.89 -9.59 -18.23
C GLY A 327 -9.25 -10.20 -17.00
N ASP A 328 -8.48 -11.25 -17.26
CA ASP A 328 -7.70 -12.01 -16.28
C ASP A 328 -6.22 -11.60 -16.36
N TRP A 329 -5.70 -11.13 -15.24
CA TRP A 329 -4.34 -10.62 -15.13
C TRP A 329 -3.53 -11.42 -14.14
N PHE A 330 -2.23 -11.57 -14.41
CA PHE A 330 -1.34 -12.38 -13.60
C PHE A 330 -0.12 -11.60 -13.14
N GLY A 331 0.32 -11.89 -11.92
CA GLY A 331 1.55 -11.38 -11.37
C GLY A 331 1.91 -12.09 -10.09
N SER A 332 3.08 -11.77 -9.56
CA SER A 332 3.42 -12.06 -8.17
C SER A 332 2.45 -11.36 -7.21
N SER A 333 2.39 -11.82 -5.97
CA SER A 333 1.59 -11.17 -4.91
C SER A 333 1.90 -9.67 -4.80
N LYS A 334 3.17 -9.30 -4.98
CA LYS A 334 3.64 -7.92 -4.98
C LYS A 334 3.11 -7.10 -6.16
N GLU A 335 3.19 -7.65 -7.36
CA GLU A 335 2.70 -6.98 -8.57
C GLU A 335 1.19 -6.77 -8.50
N ILE A 336 0.43 -7.76 -8.03
CA ILE A 336 -1.01 -7.61 -7.78
C ILE A 336 -1.27 -6.54 -6.70
N SER A 337 -0.53 -6.58 -5.59
CA SER A 337 -0.67 -5.62 -4.50
C SER A 337 -0.43 -4.18 -4.96
N ARG A 338 0.56 -3.96 -5.84
CA ARG A 338 0.82 -2.67 -6.49
C ARG A 338 -0.27 -2.29 -7.49
N ALA A 339 -0.67 -3.24 -8.33
CA ALA A 339 -1.72 -3.02 -9.33
C ALA A 339 -3.06 -2.61 -8.70
N LEU A 340 -3.38 -3.16 -7.53
CA LEU A 340 -4.57 -2.83 -6.74
C LEU A 340 -4.62 -1.37 -6.30
N GLU A 341 -3.48 -0.71 -6.14
CA GLU A 341 -3.46 0.72 -5.81
C GLU A 341 -4.00 1.58 -6.95
N GLY A 342 -3.99 1.02 -8.17
CA GLY A 342 -4.66 1.56 -9.35
C GLY A 342 -4.31 3.03 -9.56
N PRO A 343 -5.32 3.92 -9.61
CA PRO A 343 -5.05 5.33 -9.82
C PRO A 343 -4.30 5.95 -8.64
N LEU A 344 -4.24 5.37 -7.44
CA LEU A 344 -3.49 5.95 -6.31
C LEU A 344 -2.08 5.35 -6.15
N ALA A 345 -1.59 4.57 -7.13
CA ALA A 345 -0.24 4.00 -7.09
C ALA A 345 0.84 5.07 -6.89
N TRP A 346 1.79 4.78 -6.00
CA TRP A 346 2.92 5.67 -5.70
C TRP A 346 4.09 5.43 -6.63
N THR A 347 4.75 6.52 -7.03
CA THR A 347 6.03 6.43 -7.74
C THR A 347 7.19 6.32 -6.74
N HIS A 348 8.35 5.86 -7.20
CA HIS A 348 9.55 5.77 -6.37
C HIS A 348 10.00 7.11 -5.76
N ALA A 349 9.65 8.25 -6.37
CA ALA A 349 9.96 9.59 -5.85
C ALA A 349 8.90 10.15 -4.88
N GLY A 350 7.83 9.39 -4.59
CA GLY A 350 6.69 9.87 -3.82
C GLY A 350 5.39 9.90 -4.62
N ILE A 351 4.46 10.75 -4.19
CA ILE A 351 3.15 10.87 -4.82
C ILE A 351 3.30 11.45 -6.21
N LYS A 352 2.81 10.67 -7.17
CA LYS A 352 2.41 11.01 -8.53
C LYS A 352 3.10 12.22 -9.15
N ALA A 353 3.82 11.94 -10.23
CA ALA A 353 3.78 12.82 -11.40
C ALA A 353 2.31 13.21 -11.66
N PRO A 354 1.99 14.50 -11.85
CA PRO A 354 0.63 14.98 -12.05
C PRO A 354 -0.04 14.11 -13.11
N GLN A 355 -0.98 13.26 -12.70
CA GLN A 355 -1.69 12.42 -13.65
C GLN A 355 -2.42 13.34 -14.63
N ALA A 356 -2.45 12.90 -15.89
CA ALA A 356 -3.20 13.55 -16.95
C ALA A 356 -4.60 13.94 -16.44
N PRO A 357 -5.07 15.15 -16.78
CA PRO A 357 -6.29 15.72 -16.22
C PRO A 357 -7.47 14.78 -16.44
N GLN A 358 -8.15 14.44 -15.34
CA GLN A 358 -9.55 14.02 -15.31
C GLN A 358 -9.93 12.87 -16.27
N ALA A 359 -9.23 11.74 -16.21
CA ALA A 359 -9.87 10.49 -16.62
C ALA A 359 -11.09 10.28 -15.72
N ASP A 360 -12.25 10.13 -16.35
CA ASP A 360 -13.60 10.03 -15.78
C ASP A 360 -13.63 9.36 -14.38
N TYR A 361 -13.62 10.18 -13.32
CA TYR A 361 -13.62 9.70 -11.93
C TYR A 361 -14.91 8.94 -11.58
N ASN A 362 -15.93 9.00 -12.43
CA ASN A 362 -17.13 8.16 -12.30
C ASN A 362 -16.89 6.69 -12.68
N SER A 363 -15.74 6.37 -13.28
CA SER A 363 -15.42 5.00 -13.69
C SER A 363 -15.13 4.06 -12.51
N CYS A 364 -15.24 2.75 -12.77
CA CYS A 364 -14.91 1.68 -11.82
C CYS A 364 -13.43 1.78 -11.38
N TRP A 365 -13.10 1.26 -10.19
CA TRP A 365 -11.69 1.21 -9.75
C TRP A 365 -10.89 0.30 -10.70
N LYS A 366 -9.96 0.90 -11.45
CA LYS A 366 -9.14 0.19 -12.44
C LYS A 366 -7.82 -0.27 -11.84
N LEU A 367 -7.43 -1.50 -12.17
CA LEU A 367 -6.11 -2.02 -11.87
C LEU A 367 -5.05 -1.34 -12.74
N ASP A 368 -3.84 -1.18 -12.20
CA ASP A 368 -2.67 -0.85 -13.01
C ASP A 368 -2.08 -2.13 -13.61
N HIS A 369 -2.26 -2.33 -14.91
CA HIS A 369 -1.79 -3.52 -15.63
C HIS A 369 -0.31 -3.45 -16.04
N SER A 370 0.40 -2.35 -15.79
CA SER A 370 1.75 -2.13 -16.33
C SER A 370 2.78 -3.20 -15.96
N GLN A 371 2.58 -3.88 -14.83
CA GLN A 371 3.43 -4.98 -14.34
C GLN A 371 2.71 -6.34 -14.36
N LEU A 372 1.52 -6.43 -14.96
CA LEU A 372 0.74 -7.67 -15.02
C LEU A 372 0.83 -8.31 -16.40
N ILE A 373 0.65 -9.63 -16.44
CA ILE A 373 0.68 -10.44 -17.66
C ILE A 373 -0.76 -10.88 -17.96
N ALA A 374 -1.22 -10.65 -19.19
CA ALA A 374 -2.54 -11.10 -19.63
C ALA A 374 -2.66 -12.63 -19.66
N ARG A 375 -3.88 -13.13 -19.46
CA ARG A 375 -4.23 -14.56 -19.48
C ARG A 375 -3.70 -15.31 -20.68
N GLU A 376 -3.83 -14.76 -21.88
CA GLU A 376 -3.42 -15.43 -23.14
C GLU A 376 -1.92 -15.71 -23.14
N SER A 377 -1.11 -14.72 -22.74
CA SER A 377 0.33 -14.86 -22.59
C SER A 377 0.73 -15.88 -21.53
N VAL A 378 -0.05 -15.99 -20.45
CA VAL A 378 0.21 -16.97 -19.37
C VAL A 378 -0.15 -18.38 -19.81
N ILE A 379 -1.26 -18.56 -20.54
CA ILE A 379 -1.66 -19.85 -21.13
C ILE A 379 -0.58 -20.32 -22.10
N GLU A 380 -0.15 -19.45 -23.01
CA GLU A 380 0.88 -19.76 -24.02
C GLU A 380 2.22 -20.15 -23.37
N LYS A 381 2.69 -19.35 -22.40
CA LYS A 381 4.03 -19.56 -21.81
C LYS A 381 4.08 -20.69 -20.79
N PHE A 382 3.00 -20.93 -20.06
CA PHE A 382 3.04 -21.81 -18.87
C PHE A 382 1.98 -22.91 -18.88
N GLY A 383 1.15 -23.01 -19.91
CA GLY A 383 0.09 -24.04 -20.02
C GLY A 383 -0.93 -23.97 -18.88
N VAL A 384 -1.19 -22.79 -18.33
CA VAL A 384 -2.09 -22.65 -17.17
C VAL A 384 -3.52 -22.90 -17.59
N SER A 385 -4.27 -23.66 -16.77
CA SER A 385 -5.71 -23.83 -16.94
C SER A 385 -6.38 -23.73 -15.57
N PHE A 386 -7.43 -22.91 -15.48
CA PHE A 386 -8.31 -22.87 -14.32
C PHE A 386 -9.60 -23.63 -14.60
N ARG A 387 -10.20 -24.21 -13.54
CA ARG A 387 -11.54 -24.79 -13.62
C ARG A 387 -12.57 -23.77 -14.12
N LEU A 388 -12.48 -22.53 -13.62
CA LEU A 388 -13.30 -21.41 -14.08
C LEU A 388 -13.27 -21.26 -15.61
N TRP A 389 -12.08 -21.29 -16.19
CA TRP A 389 -11.90 -21.10 -17.64
C TRP A 389 -12.49 -22.23 -18.45
N LYS A 390 -12.44 -23.47 -17.94
CA LYS A 390 -13.11 -24.61 -18.57
C LYS A 390 -14.63 -24.44 -18.55
N HIS A 391 -15.18 -24.01 -17.43
CA HIS A 391 -16.61 -23.73 -17.30
C HIS A 391 -17.05 -22.57 -18.22
N GLU A 392 -16.26 -21.50 -18.30
CA GLU A 392 -16.51 -20.37 -19.21
C GLU A 392 -16.45 -20.80 -20.68
N HIS A 393 -15.51 -21.67 -21.03
CA HIS A 393 -15.40 -22.21 -22.37
C HIS A 393 -16.60 -23.11 -22.72
N ALA A 394 -17.03 -23.98 -21.80
CA ALA A 394 -18.16 -24.88 -22.00
C ALA A 394 -19.51 -24.15 -22.13
N THR A 395 -19.69 -23.08 -21.37
CA THR A 395 -20.92 -22.26 -21.38
C THR A 395 -20.91 -21.18 -22.45
N GLY A 396 -19.74 -20.80 -22.96
CA GLY A 396 -19.56 -19.62 -23.82
C GLY A 396 -19.81 -18.28 -23.10
N LEU A 397 -19.86 -18.29 -21.76
CA LEU A 397 -20.21 -17.13 -20.94
C LEU A 397 -19.16 -16.89 -19.86
N ARG A 398 -19.01 -15.62 -19.46
CA ARG A 398 -18.17 -15.24 -18.32
C ARG A 398 -18.93 -15.53 -17.03
N LEU A 399 -18.40 -16.44 -16.22
CA LEU A 399 -19.10 -16.94 -15.04
C LEU A 399 -18.73 -16.18 -13.76
N LEU A 400 -17.77 -15.26 -13.84
CA LEU A 400 -17.28 -14.50 -12.70
C LEU A 400 -16.86 -13.11 -13.15
N ASP A 401 -17.64 -12.09 -12.79
CA ASP A 401 -17.37 -10.69 -13.15
C ASP A 401 -17.06 -9.85 -11.92
N PRO A 402 -16.10 -8.91 -11.97
CA PRO A 402 -15.90 -7.97 -10.87
C PRO A 402 -17.20 -7.23 -10.57
N ARG A 403 -17.47 -6.99 -9.28
CA ARG A 403 -18.71 -6.33 -8.85
C ARG A 403 -18.41 -4.93 -8.36
N THR A 404 -19.33 -4.01 -8.62
CA THR A 404 -19.30 -2.66 -8.08
C THR A 404 -20.60 -2.39 -7.34
N ALA A 405 -20.52 -1.99 -6.09
CA ALA A 405 -21.66 -1.65 -5.24
C ALA A 405 -21.52 -0.24 -4.66
N THR A 406 -22.64 0.42 -4.39
CA THR A 406 -22.66 1.71 -3.67
C THR A 406 -22.41 1.50 -2.18
N GLY A 407 -21.69 2.43 -1.55
CA GLY A 407 -21.35 2.36 -0.12
C GLY A 407 -20.11 1.49 0.18
N PHE A 408 -19.82 1.29 1.46
CA PHE A 408 -18.67 0.53 1.96
C PHE A 408 -19.00 -0.93 2.33
N ALA A 409 -20.29 -1.22 2.49
CA ALA A 409 -20.78 -2.53 2.84
C ALA A 409 -20.93 -3.36 1.57
N ASP A 410 -20.11 -4.40 1.49
CA ASP A 410 -20.32 -5.51 0.57
C ASP A 410 -19.93 -6.76 1.36
N THR A 411 -20.93 -7.46 1.88
CA THR A 411 -20.76 -8.71 2.63
C THR A 411 -21.06 -9.94 1.78
N ALA A 412 -21.58 -9.74 0.56
CA ALA A 412 -21.92 -10.84 -0.31
C ALA A 412 -20.65 -11.62 -0.68
N ALA A 413 -20.73 -12.94 -0.58
CA ALA A 413 -19.71 -13.82 -1.09
C ALA A 413 -19.64 -13.66 -2.62
N MET A 414 -18.42 -13.71 -3.14
CA MET A 414 -18.20 -13.70 -4.58
C MET A 414 -18.30 -15.13 -5.08
N THR A 415 -19.37 -15.43 -5.83
CA THR A 415 -19.67 -16.76 -6.34
C THR A 415 -19.66 -16.77 -7.86
N GLN A 416 -19.32 -17.93 -8.44
CA GLN A 416 -19.53 -18.17 -9.87
C GLN A 416 -21.02 -18.15 -10.17
N LEU A 417 -21.42 -17.41 -11.21
CA LEU A 417 -22.79 -17.35 -11.70
C LEU A 417 -22.99 -18.48 -12.71
N LEU A 418 -24.00 -19.32 -12.51
CA LEU A 418 -24.40 -20.30 -13.50
C LEU A 418 -25.38 -19.68 -14.50
N PRO A 419 -25.23 -19.95 -15.80
CA PRO A 419 -26.24 -19.58 -16.77
C PRO A 419 -27.56 -20.33 -16.50
N PRO A 420 -28.71 -19.81 -16.98
CA PRO A 420 -29.98 -20.55 -16.91
C PRO A 420 -29.85 -21.93 -17.55
N GLY A 421 -30.40 -22.96 -16.88
CA GLY A 421 -30.33 -24.35 -17.35
C GLY A 421 -28.97 -25.01 -17.19
N TRP A 422 -28.08 -24.48 -16.33
CA TRP A 422 -26.84 -25.15 -15.92
C TRP A 422 -26.89 -25.45 -14.42
N VAL A 423 -26.38 -26.61 -14.04
CA VAL A 423 -26.36 -27.08 -12.65
C VAL A 423 -24.97 -27.54 -12.23
N TRP A 424 -24.68 -27.42 -10.94
CA TRP A 424 -23.49 -28.02 -10.34
C TRP A 424 -23.68 -29.53 -10.21
N VAL A 425 -22.77 -30.31 -10.79
CA VAL A 425 -22.76 -31.77 -10.69
C VAL A 425 -21.45 -32.26 -10.06
N PRO A 426 -21.45 -33.33 -9.25
CA PRO A 426 -20.23 -33.91 -8.71
C PRO A 426 -19.36 -34.52 -9.82
N GLU A 427 -18.08 -34.18 -9.84
CA GLU A 427 -17.06 -34.76 -10.75
C GLU A 427 -16.14 -35.69 -9.94
N GLY A 428 -16.72 -36.74 -9.38
CA GLY A 428 -16.03 -37.64 -8.44
C GLY A 428 -16.17 -37.22 -6.96
N PRO A 429 -15.42 -37.84 -6.05
CA PRO A 429 -15.68 -37.74 -4.61
C PRO A 429 -15.36 -36.36 -4.00
N TRP A 430 -14.53 -35.56 -4.66
CA TRP A 430 -13.99 -34.30 -4.10
C TRP A 430 -14.06 -33.11 -5.04
N ASN A 431 -14.62 -33.28 -6.25
CA ASN A 431 -14.69 -32.20 -7.25
C ASN A 431 -16.13 -31.98 -7.70
N TRP A 432 -16.37 -30.77 -8.20
CA TRP A 432 -17.62 -30.35 -8.81
C TRP A 432 -17.33 -29.69 -10.14
N THR A 433 -18.17 -29.97 -11.12
CA THR A 433 -18.20 -29.31 -12.43
C THR A 433 -19.61 -28.77 -12.69
N ILE A 434 -19.81 -28.15 -13.84
CA ILE A 434 -21.12 -27.67 -14.29
C ILE A 434 -21.52 -28.39 -15.57
N GLU A 435 -22.80 -28.74 -15.67
CA GLU A 435 -23.37 -29.38 -16.85
C GLU A 435 -24.73 -28.75 -17.17
N PRO A 436 -25.20 -28.81 -18.43
CA PRO A 436 -26.57 -28.48 -18.77
C PRO A 436 -27.53 -29.34 -17.94
N GLU A 437 -28.54 -28.70 -17.36
CA GLU A 437 -29.62 -29.37 -16.66
C GLU A 437 -30.29 -30.36 -17.63
N PRO A 438 -30.40 -31.65 -17.27
CA PRO A 438 -31.04 -32.61 -18.14
C PRO A 438 -32.47 -32.11 -18.38
N MET A 439 -32.83 -31.89 -19.64
CA MET A 439 -34.22 -31.61 -19.99
C MET A 439 -35.02 -32.83 -19.55
N GLU A 440 -35.78 -32.70 -18.45
CA GLU A 440 -36.81 -33.67 -18.12
C GLU A 440 -37.68 -33.77 -19.36
N THR A 441 -37.57 -34.90 -20.06
CA THR A 441 -38.47 -35.23 -21.16
C THR A 441 -39.86 -35.19 -20.58
N ALA A 442 -40.58 -34.08 -20.83
CA ALA A 442 -41.95 -33.90 -20.41
C ALA A 442 -42.75 -35.10 -20.93
N LEU A 443 -43.11 -35.98 -20.00
CA LEU A 443 -43.94 -37.16 -20.25
C LEU A 443 -45.41 -36.76 -20.38
#